data_AF-A0AAW6IZS7-F1
#
_entry.id   AF-A0AAW6IZS7-F1
#
_cell.length_a   1.000
_cell.length_b   1.000
_cell.length_c   1.000
_cell.angle_alpha   90.00
_cell.angle_beta   90.00
_cell.angle_gamma   90.00
#
_symmetry.space_group_name_H-M   'P 1'
#
loop_
_entity.id
_entity.type
_entity.pdbx_description
1 polymer ?
#
loop_
_entity_poly.entity_id
_entity_poly.type
_entity_poly.pdbx_seq_one_letter_code
_entity_poly.pdbx_strand_id
1 'polypeptide(L)'
;MISAMQQQLDFIAYIQRMLVEGEFTATYKYALLHAIADICVEQQNEDQSAPMEIKIDTLVDKFIQLYWNHSMPYAAHSTDIITNTEDMLLKQNSQGQAKFITEIYKLQNAGVKSYNAFKNYQQYNQVISSLRRTFIDGPLWRLQLLSGKEECFLYPHILLGKGREPKRIVLNAGISQCFRRFYDLVVHLSVTEWIEKVQTIKANQTLLGSQSQLQEFLFGSNRTALKVVTPLLIDIQNGLCFYCQKPMNLKNEKETKKTPEIDHFIPFKRYPNDLAHNFVAAHADCNNNKRDHLAAFAHRDRWLEQNLDIHKAEITNKLQPYFYCDADKSLAVSNWAYQVAESSSAKLWLGKNSFEQAKPTAELFTFPNAPQPELNQVAEPAVSLKSVDEALKLPYFPNIKIACGHFKTGDSSDVEYLDAPLGAGKLDPNVHFLARASGNSMNGGKHPILDGDLLLLELITSDRAGSLRGQIVAIERDDISGDGQYLLRKVNKLPNGQYELVAQNPDYEVMIADESMRTFARLKQVVL
;
A
#
# COMPACT_ATOMS: atom_id res chain seq x y z
N MET A 1 28.33 -5.31 7.83
CA MET A 1 26.94 -5.16 8.29
C MET A 1 26.23 -4.27 7.28
N ILE A 2 25.13 -4.74 6.70
CA ILE A 2 24.26 -3.91 5.85
C ILE A 2 23.60 -2.86 6.75
N SER A 3 23.54 -1.60 6.33
CA SER A 3 22.86 -0.56 7.11
C SER A 3 21.35 -0.81 7.12
N ALA A 4 20.64 -0.36 8.17
CA ALA A 4 19.19 -0.53 8.25
C ALA A 4 18.44 0.10 7.05
N MET A 5 18.98 1.18 6.48
CA MET A 5 18.44 1.80 5.26
C MET A 5 18.64 0.92 4.03
N GLN A 6 19.84 0.34 3.86
CA GLN A 6 20.10 -0.55 2.74
C GLN A 6 19.21 -1.80 2.81
N GLN A 7 19.00 -2.37 4.00
CA GLN A 7 18.11 -3.50 4.18
C GLN A 7 16.65 -3.20 3.81
N GLN A 8 16.17 -1.98 4.09
CA GLN A 8 14.83 -1.55 3.70
C GLN A 8 14.69 -1.40 2.18
N LEU A 9 15.72 -0.86 1.51
CA LEU A 9 15.76 -0.78 0.05
C LEU A 9 15.83 -2.17 -0.59
N ASP A 10 16.68 -3.05 -0.05
CA ASP A 10 16.79 -4.43 -0.51
C ASP A 10 15.47 -5.18 -0.35
N PHE A 11 14.72 -4.91 0.73
CA PHE A 11 13.39 -5.48 0.93
C PHE A 11 12.40 -5.03 -0.15
N ILE A 12 12.29 -3.73 -0.42
CA ILE A 12 11.40 -3.21 -1.46
C ILE A 12 11.78 -3.81 -2.83
N ALA A 13 13.07 -3.78 -3.16
CA ALA A 13 13.58 -4.34 -4.40
C ALA A 13 13.26 -5.85 -4.51
N TYR A 14 13.42 -6.61 -3.43
CA TYR A 14 13.07 -8.03 -3.39
C TYR A 14 11.57 -8.26 -3.61
N ILE A 15 10.69 -7.50 -2.94
CA ILE A 15 9.23 -7.62 -3.12
C ILE A 15 8.84 -7.32 -4.57
N GLN A 16 9.36 -6.24 -5.16
CA GLN A 16 9.10 -5.89 -6.56
C GLN A 16 9.59 -6.99 -7.51
N ARG A 17 10.84 -7.45 -7.35
CA ARG A 17 11.39 -8.55 -8.15
C ARG A 17 10.56 -9.80 -8.01
N MET A 18 10.11 -10.15 -6.82
CA MET A 18 9.28 -11.33 -6.63
C MET A 18 7.91 -11.22 -7.32
N LEU A 19 7.30 -10.03 -7.34
CA LEU A 19 6.04 -9.76 -8.02
C LEU A 19 6.17 -9.70 -9.55
N VAL A 20 7.33 -9.31 -10.09
CA VAL A 20 7.58 -9.19 -11.54
C VAL A 20 8.24 -10.45 -12.14
N GLU A 21 9.31 -10.95 -11.51
CA GLU A 21 10.13 -12.10 -11.97
C GLU A 21 9.53 -13.46 -11.54
N GLY A 22 8.55 -13.45 -10.64
CA GLY A 22 7.90 -14.67 -10.18
C GLY A 22 7.11 -15.35 -11.29
N GLU A 23 7.21 -16.67 -11.43
CA GLU A 23 6.24 -17.42 -12.23
C GLU A 23 4.90 -17.49 -11.48
N PHE A 24 3.93 -16.66 -11.88
CA PHE A 24 2.59 -16.64 -11.29
C PHE A 24 1.64 -17.53 -12.08
N THR A 25 1.67 -18.84 -11.83
CA THR A 25 0.61 -19.75 -12.30
C THR A 25 -0.63 -19.74 -11.39
N ALA A 26 -0.50 -19.19 -10.18
CA ALA A 26 -1.55 -19.15 -9.15
C ALA A 26 -1.38 -17.95 -8.21
N THR A 27 -2.41 -17.68 -7.40
CA THR A 27 -2.48 -16.48 -6.54
C THR A 27 -1.82 -16.63 -5.16
N TYR A 28 -1.26 -17.81 -4.84
CA TYR A 28 -0.76 -18.11 -3.50
C TYR A 28 0.41 -17.21 -3.04
N LYS A 29 1.20 -16.67 -3.97
CA LYS A 29 2.32 -15.79 -3.63
C LYS A 29 1.83 -14.49 -3.02
N TYR A 30 0.79 -13.89 -3.62
CA TYR A 30 0.13 -12.70 -3.09
C TYR A 30 -0.51 -12.98 -1.74
N ALA A 31 -1.22 -14.12 -1.62
CA ALA A 31 -1.81 -14.54 -0.36
C ALA A 31 -0.76 -14.72 0.76
N LEU A 32 0.41 -15.28 0.45
CA LEU A 32 1.47 -15.47 1.45
C LEU A 32 2.20 -14.22 1.84
N LEU A 33 2.48 -13.32 0.90
CA LEU A 33 3.00 -12.01 1.23
C LEU A 33 2.06 -11.25 2.15
N HIS A 34 0.78 -11.23 1.79
CA HIS A 34 -0.24 -10.57 2.58
C HIS A 34 -0.37 -11.21 3.97
N ALA A 35 -0.38 -12.55 4.05
CA ALA A 35 -0.45 -13.27 5.31
C ALA A 35 0.74 -12.97 6.23
N ILE A 36 1.97 -12.92 5.69
CA ILE A 36 3.17 -12.59 6.48
C ILE A 36 3.10 -11.12 6.95
N ALA A 37 2.68 -10.20 6.08
CA ALA A 37 2.52 -8.79 6.42
C ALA A 37 1.53 -8.60 7.58
N ASP A 38 0.35 -9.23 7.48
CA ASP A 38 -0.66 -9.25 8.56
C ASP A 38 -0.07 -9.77 9.87
N ILE A 39 0.57 -10.93 9.85
CA ILE A 39 1.14 -11.54 11.07
C ILE A 39 2.20 -10.63 11.70
N CYS A 40 3.01 -9.94 10.89
CA CYS A 40 4.03 -9.03 11.40
C CYS A 40 3.44 -7.85 12.18
N VAL A 41 2.26 -7.34 11.79
CA VAL A 41 1.58 -6.23 12.48
C VAL A 41 0.65 -6.70 13.59
N GLU A 42 0.18 -7.95 13.53
CA GLU A 42 -0.76 -8.55 14.49
C GLU A 42 -0.08 -9.13 15.74
N GLN A 43 1.21 -9.47 15.68
CA GLN A 43 1.94 -10.01 16.83
C GLN A 43 2.63 -8.90 17.64
N GLN A 44 2.63 -9.00 18.96
CA GLN A 44 3.49 -8.17 19.80
C GLN A 44 4.90 -8.76 19.79
N ASN A 45 5.90 -7.94 19.42
CA ASN A 45 7.30 -8.28 19.62
C ASN A 45 7.78 -7.54 20.86
N GLU A 46 7.97 -8.27 21.97
CA GLU A 46 8.60 -7.75 23.18
C GLU A 46 10.06 -7.33 22.92
N ASP A 47 10.73 -8.06 22.01
CA ASP A 47 12.07 -7.74 21.54
C ASP A 47 12.04 -7.44 20.03
N GLN A 48 12.19 -6.16 19.67
CA GLN A 48 12.25 -5.73 18.27
C GLN A 48 13.56 -6.13 17.56
N SER A 49 14.55 -6.65 18.28
CA SER A 49 15.82 -7.13 17.72
C SER A 49 15.85 -8.64 17.46
N ALA A 50 14.93 -9.40 18.07
CA ALA A 50 14.84 -10.84 17.89
C ALA A 50 14.21 -11.21 16.52
N PRO A 51 14.72 -12.27 15.85
CA PRO A 51 14.06 -12.83 14.67
C PRO A 51 12.64 -13.29 14.99
N MET A 52 11.65 -12.83 14.21
CA MET A 52 10.25 -13.20 14.42
C MET A 52 10.00 -14.65 13.98
N GLU A 53 9.43 -15.46 14.87
CA GLU A 53 8.97 -16.81 14.56
C GLU A 53 7.48 -16.82 14.19
N ILE A 54 7.14 -17.52 13.10
CA ILE A 54 5.75 -17.69 12.66
C ILE A 54 5.43 -19.18 12.60
N LYS A 55 4.42 -19.62 13.36
CA LYS A 55 3.93 -21.00 13.33
C LYS A 55 3.27 -21.29 11.97
N ILE A 56 3.50 -22.49 11.43
CA ILE A 56 2.88 -22.89 10.16
C ILE A 56 1.36 -22.87 10.26
N ASP A 57 0.79 -23.35 11.36
CA ASP A 57 -0.66 -23.38 11.55
C ASP A 57 -1.26 -21.96 11.55
N THR A 58 -0.53 -20.94 12.03
CA THR A 58 -0.92 -19.53 11.93
C THR A 58 -0.96 -19.04 10.48
N LEU A 59 0.02 -19.44 9.65
CA LEU A 59 0.02 -19.09 8.23
C LEU A 59 -1.10 -19.79 7.47
N VAL A 60 -1.39 -21.06 7.79
CA VAL A 60 -2.50 -21.82 7.18
C VAL A 60 -3.85 -21.20 7.56
N ASP A 61 -4.05 -20.84 8.83
CA ASP A 61 -5.25 -20.14 9.31
C ASP A 61 -5.45 -18.81 8.59
N LYS A 62 -4.36 -18.02 8.47
CA LYS A 62 -4.38 -16.75 7.75
C LYS A 62 -4.67 -16.92 6.26
N PHE A 63 -4.17 -17.98 5.63
CA PHE A 63 -4.53 -18.34 4.25
C PHE A 63 -6.02 -18.60 4.11
N ILE A 64 -6.61 -19.36 5.03
CA ILE A 64 -8.05 -19.64 5.03
C ILE A 64 -8.84 -18.34 5.18
N GLN A 65 -8.40 -17.44 6.07
CA GLN A 65 -9.01 -16.12 6.24
C GLN A 65 -9.03 -15.33 4.93
N LEU A 66 -7.88 -15.20 4.26
CA LEU A 66 -7.74 -14.41 3.03
C LEU A 66 -8.50 -15.03 1.85
N TYR A 67 -8.54 -16.35 1.74
CA TYR A 67 -9.26 -17.05 0.67
C TYR A 67 -10.75 -17.28 0.98
N TRP A 68 -11.27 -16.80 2.12
CA TRP A 68 -12.63 -17.13 2.54
C TRP A 68 -13.68 -16.70 1.52
N ASN A 69 -13.66 -15.42 1.14
CA ASN A 69 -14.60 -14.87 0.15
C ASN A 69 -14.31 -15.38 -1.27
N HIS A 70 -13.03 -15.63 -1.59
CA HIS A 70 -12.59 -16.19 -2.87
C HIS A 70 -13.16 -17.59 -3.14
N SER A 71 -13.64 -18.26 -2.10
CA SER A 71 -14.20 -19.61 -2.16
C SER A 71 -15.74 -19.63 -2.27
N MET A 72 -16.35 -18.46 -2.42
CA MET A 72 -17.79 -18.33 -2.67
C MET A 72 -18.10 -18.32 -4.18
N PRO A 73 -19.30 -18.77 -4.61
CA PRO A 73 -19.76 -18.61 -5.98
C PRO A 73 -19.79 -17.14 -6.41
N TYR A 74 -19.15 -16.81 -7.53
CA TYR A 74 -19.19 -15.47 -8.13
C TYR A 74 -20.32 -15.40 -9.16
N ALA A 75 -21.43 -14.78 -8.79
CA ALA A 75 -22.65 -14.73 -9.60
C ALA A 75 -22.84 -13.39 -10.32
N ALA A 76 -21.84 -12.94 -11.09
CA ALA A 76 -22.03 -11.81 -11.99
C ALA A 76 -22.76 -12.28 -13.26
N HIS A 77 -24.08 -12.14 -13.28
CA HIS A 77 -24.92 -12.25 -14.47
C HIS A 77 -24.84 -13.58 -15.28
N SER A 78 -24.71 -14.74 -14.64
CA SER A 78 -24.81 -16.01 -15.38
C SER A 78 -26.27 -16.26 -15.81
N THR A 79 -26.57 -16.06 -17.09
CA THR A 79 -27.86 -16.41 -17.70
C THR A 79 -27.98 -17.89 -18.06
N ASP A 80 -26.91 -18.65 -17.90
CA ASP A 80 -26.84 -20.08 -18.23
C ASP A 80 -27.46 -20.96 -17.14
N ILE A 81 -28.02 -22.10 -17.56
CA ILE A 81 -28.52 -23.14 -16.65
C ILE A 81 -27.31 -23.78 -15.97
N ILE A 82 -26.95 -23.28 -14.79
CA ILE A 82 -25.86 -23.83 -13.97
C ILE A 82 -26.37 -25.08 -13.26
N THR A 83 -25.74 -26.22 -13.55
CA THR A 83 -26.08 -27.52 -12.94
C THR A 83 -25.24 -27.81 -11.68
N ASN A 84 -24.06 -27.18 -11.53
CA ASN A 84 -23.19 -27.31 -10.36
C ASN A 84 -22.65 -25.93 -9.91
N THR A 85 -22.88 -25.58 -8.64
CA THR A 85 -22.46 -24.28 -8.08
C THR A 85 -20.95 -24.15 -7.90
N GLU A 86 -20.18 -25.25 -7.94
CA GLU A 86 -18.71 -25.21 -7.92
C GLU A 86 -18.11 -24.60 -9.20
N ASP A 87 -18.83 -24.66 -10.32
CA ASP A 87 -18.38 -24.08 -11.60
C ASP A 87 -18.43 -22.55 -11.59
N MET A 88 -19.11 -21.95 -10.62
CA MET A 88 -19.15 -20.51 -10.38
C MET A 88 -17.99 -20.01 -9.51
N LEU A 89 -17.10 -20.90 -9.04
CA LEU A 89 -15.93 -20.49 -8.26
C LEU A 89 -14.86 -19.91 -9.18
N LEU A 90 -14.42 -18.69 -8.87
CA LEU A 90 -13.25 -18.11 -9.51
C LEU A 90 -12.02 -18.98 -9.24
N LYS A 91 -11.37 -19.44 -10.31
CA LYS A 91 -10.13 -20.21 -10.25
C LYS A 91 -9.01 -19.30 -9.74
N GLN A 92 -8.24 -19.82 -8.79
CA GLN A 92 -7.06 -19.15 -8.22
C GLN A 92 -5.74 -19.68 -8.81
N ASN A 93 -5.83 -20.62 -9.76
CA ASN A 93 -4.70 -21.23 -10.45
C ASN A 93 -5.09 -21.50 -11.91
N SER A 94 -4.15 -21.27 -12.83
CA SER A 94 -4.35 -21.44 -14.27
C SER A 94 -4.49 -22.91 -14.71
N GLN A 95 -4.05 -23.88 -13.90
CA GLN A 95 -4.05 -25.32 -14.24
C GLN A 95 -5.18 -26.12 -13.55
N GLY A 96 -5.97 -25.50 -12.68
CA GLY A 96 -7.01 -26.18 -11.91
C GLY A 96 -7.45 -25.35 -10.71
N GLN A 97 -8.34 -25.88 -9.87
CA GLN A 97 -8.72 -25.16 -8.65
C GLN A 97 -7.68 -25.37 -7.55
N ALA A 98 -7.36 -24.31 -6.81
CA ALA A 98 -6.44 -24.38 -5.70
C ALA A 98 -7.08 -25.16 -4.53
N LYS A 99 -6.31 -26.08 -3.91
CA LYS A 99 -6.83 -26.95 -2.83
C LYS A 99 -7.44 -26.17 -1.67
N PHE A 100 -6.86 -25.02 -1.30
CA PHE A 100 -7.43 -24.15 -0.27
C PHE A 100 -8.86 -23.70 -0.63
N ILE A 101 -9.10 -23.30 -1.87
CA ILE A 101 -10.44 -22.90 -2.34
C ILE A 101 -11.43 -24.05 -2.24
N THR A 102 -11.04 -25.23 -2.74
CA THR A 102 -11.92 -26.41 -2.69
C THR A 102 -12.25 -26.80 -1.25
N GLU A 103 -11.29 -26.74 -0.34
CA GLU A 103 -11.52 -27.13 1.06
C GLU A 103 -12.38 -26.11 1.81
N ILE A 104 -12.17 -24.81 1.59
CA ILE A 104 -13.01 -23.75 2.17
C ILE A 104 -14.44 -23.84 1.61
N TYR A 105 -14.60 -24.07 0.31
CA TYR A 105 -15.92 -24.23 -0.32
C TYR A 105 -16.71 -25.41 0.28
N LYS A 106 -16.05 -26.54 0.57
CA LYS A 106 -16.69 -27.66 1.29
C LYS A 106 -17.18 -27.26 2.68
N LEU A 107 -16.39 -26.49 3.43
CA LEU A 107 -16.81 -25.99 4.74
C LEU A 107 -18.04 -25.09 4.63
N GLN A 108 -18.05 -24.20 3.63
CA GLN A 108 -19.19 -23.31 3.37
C GLN A 108 -20.46 -24.08 3.00
N ASN A 109 -20.33 -25.18 2.24
CA ASN A 109 -21.44 -26.09 1.94
C ASN A 109 -21.87 -26.93 3.14
N ALA A 110 -20.97 -27.26 4.05
CA ALA A 110 -21.26 -27.92 5.33
C ALA A 110 -21.91 -27.00 6.38
N GLY A 111 -22.19 -25.73 6.02
CA GLY A 111 -22.89 -24.77 6.89
C GLY A 111 -21.99 -23.77 7.61
N VAL A 112 -20.67 -23.83 7.43
CA VAL A 112 -19.73 -22.85 8.02
C VAL A 112 -19.71 -21.59 7.14
N LYS A 113 -20.58 -20.61 7.42
CA LYS A 113 -20.83 -19.46 6.52
C LYS A 113 -19.86 -18.29 6.66
N SER A 114 -19.02 -18.26 7.70
CA SER A 114 -18.04 -17.19 7.91
C SER A 114 -16.73 -17.74 8.48
N TYR A 115 -15.64 -17.01 8.28
CA TYR A 115 -14.35 -17.33 8.89
C TYR A 115 -14.44 -17.41 10.41
N ASN A 116 -15.25 -16.56 11.04
CA ASN A 116 -15.46 -16.59 12.50
C ASN A 116 -16.18 -17.87 12.95
N ALA A 117 -17.17 -18.34 12.18
CA ALA A 117 -17.79 -19.64 12.42
C ALA A 117 -16.77 -20.79 12.27
N PHE A 118 -15.83 -20.67 11.33
CA PHE A 118 -14.74 -21.65 11.16
C PHE A 118 -13.81 -21.71 12.37
N LYS A 119 -13.46 -20.58 13.00
CA LYS A 119 -12.63 -20.56 14.22
C LYS A 119 -13.24 -21.35 15.38
N ASN A 120 -14.57 -21.44 15.43
CA ASN A 120 -15.31 -22.19 16.44
C ASN A 120 -15.77 -23.57 15.95
N TYR A 121 -15.34 -24.00 14.77
CA TYR A 121 -15.77 -25.25 14.18
C TYR A 121 -15.10 -26.45 14.85
N GLN A 122 -15.88 -27.50 15.15
CA GLN A 122 -15.39 -28.68 15.86
C GLN A 122 -14.18 -29.35 15.18
N GLN A 123 -14.10 -29.29 13.85
CA GLN A 123 -13.02 -29.89 13.06
C GLN A 123 -11.92 -28.88 12.68
N TYR A 124 -11.87 -27.70 13.30
CA TYR A 124 -10.88 -26.64 13.00
C TYR A 124 -9.45 -27.18 12.89
N ASN A 125 -8.96 -27.89 13.92
CA ASN A 125 -7.61 -28.45 13.94
C ASN A 125 -7.36 -29.51 12.85
N GLN A 126 -8.40 -30.25 12.47
CA GLN A 126 -8.32 -31.27 11.41
C GLN A 126 -8.16 -30.61 10.04
N VAL A 127 -8.92 -29.54 9.77
CA VAL A 127 -8.81 -28.75 8.52
C VAL A 127 -7.44 -28.09 8.41
N ILE A 128 -6.96 -27.44 9.47
CA ILE A 128 -5.61 -26.85 9.49
C ILE A 128 -4.55 -27.91 9.18
N SER A 129 -4.65 -29.08 9.82
CA SER A 129 -3.70 -30.18 9.61
C SER A 129 -3.77 -30.77 8.20
N SER A 130 -4.96 -30.87 7.59
CA SER A 130 -5.13 -31.43 6.24
C SER A 130 -4.55 -30.53 5.12
N LEU A 131 -4.46 -29.22 5.39
CA LEU A 131 -3.91 -28.21 4.48
C LEU A 131 -2.41 -27.94 4.69
N ARG A 132 -1.86 -28.28 5.87
CA ARG A 132 -0.46 -28.02 6.25
C ARG A 132 0.55 -28.50 5.21
N ARG A 133 0.46 -29.76 4.77
CA ARG A 133 1.41 -30.32 3.78
C ARG A 133 1.34 -29.59 2.45
N THR A 134 0.13 -29.29 1.97
CA THR A 134 -0.07 -28.54 0.73
C THR A 134 0.49 -27.13 0.83
N PHE A 135 0.34 -26.48 1.98
CA PHE A 135 0.89 -25.17 2.25
C PHE A 135 2.44 -25.16 2.23
N ILE A 136 3.07 -26.13 2.91
CA ILE A 136 4.53 -26.25 2.99
C ILE A 136 5.14 -26.52 1.61
N ASP A 137 4.62 -27.52 0.89
CA ASP A 137 5.19 -27.98 -0.38
C ASP A 137 4.90 -27.04 -1.56
N GLY A 138 3.80 -26.29 -1.48
CA GLY A 138 3.39 -25.34 -2.49
C GLY A 138 3.75 -23.91 -2.07
N PRO A 139 2.79 -23.14 -1.50
CA PRO A 139 2.97 -21.73 -1.21
C PRO A 139 4.26 -21.34 -0.49
N LEU A 140 4.57 -22.01 0.62
CA LEU A 140 5.69 -21.65 1.47
C LEU A 140 7.04 -21.87 0.79
N TRP A 141 7.26 -23.04 0.21
CA TRP A 141 8.48 -23.32 -0.56
C TRP A 141 8.61 -22.43 -1.80
N ARG A 142 7.52 -22.24 -2.55
CA ARG A 142 7.56 -21.61 -3.87
C ARG A 142 7.56 -20.08 -3.84
N LEU A 143 7.25 -19.46 -2.70
CA LEU A 143 7.24 -18.01 -2.58
C LEU A 143 8.57 -17.40 -3.02
N GLN A 144 9.66 -17.96 -2.52
CA GLN A 144 11.01 -17.46 -2.71
C GLN A 144 11.75 -18.16 -3.86
N LEU A 145 11.01 -18.70 -4.84
CA LEU A 145 11.56 -19.19 -6.09
C LEU A 145 11.40 -18.12 -7.17
N LEU A 146 12.53 -17.55 -7.60
CA LEU A 146 12.62 -16.57 -8.69
C LEU A 146 13.34 -17.23 -9.87
N SER A 147 12.67 -17.28 -11.03
CA SER A 147 13.18 -17.96 -12.24
C SER A 147 13.75 -19.37 -11.98
N GLY A 148 13.10 -20.14 -11.09
CA GLY A 148 13.50 -21.50 -10.71
C GLY A 148 14.66 -21.60 -9.70
N LYS A 149 15.20 -20.48 -9.21
CA LYS A 149 16.26 -20.44 -8.20
C LYS A 149 15.72 -20.04 -6.82
N GLU A 150 16.28 -20.63 -5.78
CA GLU A 150 15.97 -20.28 -4.39
C GLU A 150 16.63 -18.96 -3.99
N GLU A 151 15.81 -17.98 -3.63
CA GLU A 151 16.21 -16.65 -3.17
C GLU A 151 15.65 -16.43 -1.76
N CYS A 152 16.25 -17.08 -0.76
CA CYS A 152 15.76 -17.18 0.63
C CYS A 152 15.86 -15.86 1.43
N PHE A 153 15.36 -14.76 0.90
CA PHE A 153 15.48 -13.41 1.45
C PHE A 153 14.60 -13.17 2.69
N LEU A 154 13.37 -13.70 2.71
CA LEU A 154 12.42 -13.53 3.80
C LEU A 154 12.67 -14.51 4.94
N TYR A 155 12.94 -15.78 4.62
CA TYR A 155 13.21 -16.84 5.59
C TYR A 155 14.02 -17.98 4.95
N PRO A 156 14.80 -18.75 5.73
CA PRO A 156 15.63 -19.82 5.19
C PRO A 156 14.81 -21.06 4.78
N HIS A 157 15.19 -21.67 3.66
CA HIS A 157 14.63 -22.95 3.21
C HIS A 157 15.23 -24.19 3.89
N ILE A 158 16.13 -24.00 4.86
CA ILE A 158 16.87 -25.10 5.53
C ILE A 158 15.95 -26.19 6.09
N LEU A 159 14.74 -25.82 6.55
CA LEU A 159 13.76 -26.75 7.10
C LEU A 159 12.57 -27.03 6.16
N LEU A 160 12.62 -26.51 4.93
CA LEU A 160 11.59 -26.68 3.91
C LEU A 160 12.07 -27.68 2.83
N GLY A 161 11.12 -28.28 2.10
CA GLY A 161 11.40 -29.23 1.03
C GLY A 161 10.69 -30.59 1.18
N LYS A 162 10.90 -31.48 0.20
CA LYS A 162 10.22 -32.77 0.09
C LYS A 162 10.47 -33.63 1.33
N GLY A 163 9.40 -34.08 1.99
CA GLY A 163 9.46 -34.90 3.21
C GLY A 163 9.71 -34.14 4.52
N ARG A 164 9.87 -32.81 4.49
CA ARG A 164 10.06 -31.99 5.71
C ARG A 164 8.76 -31.33 6.15
N GLU A 165 8.53 -31.25 7.46
CA GLU A 165 7.32 -30.66 8.05
C GLU A 165 7.72 -29.74 9.22
N PRO A 166 8.24 -28.53 8.94
CA PRO A 166 8.57 -27.60 10.01
C PRO A 166 7.30 -27.17 10.74
N LYS A 167 7.44 -26.93 12.05
CA LYS A 167 6.34 -26.37 12.87
C LYS A 167 6.25 -24.84 12.76
N ARG A 168 7.33 -24.19 12.33
CA ARG A 168 7.48 -22.74 12.25
C ARG A 168 8.49 -22.34 11.18
N ILE A 169 8.38 -21.10 10.71
CA ILE A 169 9.46 -20.38 10.02
C ILE A 169 10.02 -19.31 10.96
N VAL A 170 11.26 -18.90 10.69
CA VAL A 170 11.90 -17.76 11.36
C VAL A 170 12.22 -16.75 10.26
N LEU A 171 11.68 -15.54 10.38
CA LEU A 171 12.02 -14.47 9.44
C LEU A 171 13.49 -14.08 9.61
N ASN A 172 14.18 -13.80 8.51
CA ASN A 172 15.53 -13.28 8.56
C ASN A 172 15.54 -11.94 9.35
N ALA A 173 16.66 -11.64 10.01
CA ALA A 173 16.78 -10.45 10.85
C ALA A 173 16.35 -9.18 10.09
N GLY A 174 15.56 -8.31 10.72
CA GLY A 174 15.07 -7.05 10.12
C GLY A 174 13.86 -7.19 9.18
N ILE A 175 13.53 -8.39 8.70
CA ILE A 175 12.42 -8.58 7.74
C ILE A 175 11.06 -8.27 8.36
N SER A 176 10.81 -8.64 9.61
CA SER A 176 9.56 -8.28 10.30
C SER A 176 9.36 -6.76 10.42
N GLN A 177 10.45 -6.01 10.64
CA GLN A 177 10.45 -4.56 10.74
C GLN A 177 10.21 -3.93 9.37
N CYS A 178 10.77 -4.50 8.30
CA CYS A 178 10.46 -4.10 6.93
C CYS A 178 8.98 -4.33 6.58
N PHE A 179 8.41 -5.51 6.89
CA PHE A 179 6.97 -5.75 6.69
C PHE A 179 6.10 -4.77 7.47
N ARG A 180 6.45 -4.46 8.72
CA ARG A 180 5.75 -3.44 9.51
C ARG A 180 5.85 -2.07 8.86
N ARG A 181 7.05 -1.63 8.50
CA ARG A 181 7.27 -0.29 7.92
C ARG A 181 6.56 -0.11 6.58
N PHE A 182 6.58 -1.15 5.74
CA PHE A 182 6.04 -1.12 4.38
C PHE A 182 4.73 -1.91 4.25
N TYR A 183 4.00 -2.13 5.33
CA TYR A 183 2.78 -2.93 5.33
C TYR A 183 1.78 -2.43 4.27
N ASP A 184 1.47 -1.13 4.30
CA ASP A 184 0.51 -0.51 3.38
C ASP A 184 0.92 -0.75 1.90
N LEU A 185 2.21 -0.64 1.59
CA LEU A 185 2.76 -0.91 0.25
C LEU A 185 2.66 -2.39 -0.13
N VAL A 186 3.10 -3.30 0.75
CA VAL A 186 3.11 -4.74 0.51
C VAL A 186 1.70 -5.28 0.33
N VAL A 187 0.76 -4.84 1.17
CA VAL A 187 -0.66 -5.23 1.09
C VAL A 187 -1.28 -4.68 -0.18
N HIS A 188 -1.08 -3.39 -0.50
CA HIS A 188 -1.61 -2.79 -1.72
C HIS A 188 -1.12 -3.54 -2.97
N LEU A 189 0.19 -3.76 -3.09
CA LEU A 189 0.77 -4.51 -4.22
C LEU A 189 0.22 -5.93 -4.27
N SER A 190 0.14 -6.63 -3.12
CA SER A 190 -0.36 -8.00 -3.08
C SER A 190 -1.83 -8.07 -3.54
N VAL A 191 -2.69 -7.17 -3.07
CA VAL A 191 -4.12 -7.16 -3.43
C VAL A 191 -4.31 -6.79 -4.90
N THR A 192 -3.65 -5.74 -5.40
CA THR A 192 -3.77 -5.30 -6.79
C THR A 192 -3.34 -6.38 -7.77
N GLU A 193 -2.15 -6.95 -7.57
CA GLU A 193 -1.62 -8.01 -8.44
C GLU A 193 -2.44 -9.31 -8.33
N TRP A 194 -3.01 -9.58 -7.16
CA TRP A 194 -3.91 -10.73 -6.98
C TRP A 194 -5.19 -10.55 -7.80
N ILE A 195 -5.82 -9.37 -7.76
CA ILE A 195 -7.01 -9.06 -8.58
C ILE A 195 -6.67 -9.24 -10.06
N GLU A 196 -5.58 -8.64 -10.53
CA GLU A 196 -5.13 -8.77 -11.91
C GLU A 196 -4.89 -10.24 -12.29
N LYS A 197 -4.26 -11.01 -11.39
CA LYS A 197 -4.04 -12.44 -11.65
C LYS A 197 -5.35 -13.22 -11.77
N VAL A 198 -6.35 -12.95 -10.92
CA VAL A 198 -7.67 -13.58 -11.02
C VAL A 198 -8.34 -13.23 -12.35
N GLN A 199 -8.20 -11.98 -12.79
CA GLN A 199 -8.72 -11.52 -14.08
C GLN A 199 -8.03 -12.24 -15.24
N THR A 200 -6.71 -12.34 -15.26
CA THR A 200 -5.97 -12.93 -16.39
C THR A 200 -6.12 -14.45 -16.53
N ILE A 201 -6.66 -15.15 -15.52
CA ILE A 201 -6.97 -16.59 -15.64
C ILE A 201 -8.10 -16.80 -16.65
N LYS A 202 -7.78 -17.42 -17.79
CA LYS A 202 -8.72 -17.68 -18.90
C LYS A 202 -10.03 -18.35 -18.47
N ALA A 203 -9.98 -19.27 -17.51
CA ALA A 203 -11.16 -19.96 -16.98
C ALA A 203 -12.14 -19.04 -16.21
N ASN A 204 -11.68 -17.88 -15.74
CA ASN A 204 -12.54 -16.93 -15.02
C ASN A 204 -13.26 -15.96 -15.95
N GLN A 205 -12.79 -15.80 -17.19
CA GLN A 205 -13.29 -14.80 -18.13
C GLN A 205 -14.79 -14.94 -18.43
N THR A 206 -15.34 -16.15 -18.35
CA THR A 206 -16.77 -16.40 -18.53
C THR A 206 -17.63 -15.98 -17.34
N LEU A 207 -17.03 -15.78 -16.16
CA LEU A 207 -17.73 -15.41 -14.93
C LEU A 207 -17.57 -13.93 -14.57
N LEU A 208 -16.56 -13.25 -15.11
CA LEU A 208 -16.18 -11.90 -14.69
C LEU A 208 -17.13 -10.83 -15.24
N GLY A 209 -17.55 -9.93 -14.35
CA GLY A 209 -18.32 -8.71 -14.64
C GLY A 209 -17.43 -7.45 -14.63
N SER A 210 -17.95 -6.31 -14.17
CA SER A 210 -17.14 -5.08 -14.06
C SER A 210 -16.04 -5.20 -12.98
N GLN A 211 -14.93 -4.47 -13.15
CA GLN A 211 -13.76 -4.57 -12.25
C GLN A 211 -14.08 -4.19 -10.79
N SER A 212 -14.95 -3.21 -10.56
CA SER A 212 -15.30 -2.75 -9.20
C SER A 212 -16.01 -3.81 -8.36
N GLN A 213 -16.79 -4.70 -9.00
CA GLN A 213 -17.48 -5.79 -8.30
C GLN A 213 -16.53 -6.89 -7.83
N LEU A 214 -15.43 -7.12 -8.58
CA LEU A 214 -14.49 -8.18 -8.25
C LEU A 214 -13.69 -7.87 -6.98
N GLN A 215 -13.19 -6.64 -6.85
CA GLN A 215 -12.43 -6.24 -5.66
C GLN A 215 -13.29 -6.33 -4.39
N GLU A 216 -14.51 -5.79 -4.43
CA GLU A 216 -15.45 -5.86 -3.30
C GLU A 216 -15.84 -7.31 -2.97
N PHE A 217 -16.00 -8.16 -3.98
CA PHE A 217 -16.29 -9.58 -3.76
C PHE A 217 -15.12 -10.32 -3.08
N LEU A 218 -13.89 -10.14 -3.57
CA LEU A 218 -12.72 -10.87 -3.09
C LEU A 218 -12.27 -10.39 -1.70
N PHE A 219 -12.25 -9.08 -1.47
CA PHE A 219 -11.63 -8.46 -0.28
C PHE A 219 -12.59 -7.65 0.58
N GLY A 220 -13.89 -7.58 0.24
CA GLY A 220 -14.86 -6.79 0.99
C GLY A 220 -15.29 -7.41 2.32
N SER A 221 -15.83 -6.55 3.18
CA SER A 221 -16.37 -6.89 4.51
C SER A 221 -17.88 -7.17 4.48
N ASN A 222 -18.38 -8.06 5.34
CA ASN A 222 -19.83 -8.30 5.47
C ASN A 222 -20.51 -7.21 6.32
N ARG A 223 -21.04 -6.18 5.65
CA ARG A 223 -21.71 -5.02 6.29
C ARG A 223 -22.95 -5.39 7.10
N THR A 224 -23.58 -6.54 6.86
CA THR A 224 -24.82 -6.94 7.55
C THR A 224 -24.59 -7.19 9.05
N ALA A 225 -23.38 -7.60 9.43
CA ALA A 225 -23.01 -7.87 10.82
C ALA A 225 -22.88 -6.60 11.69
N LEU A 226 -22.64 -5.43 11.07
CA LEU A 226 -22.44 -4.15 11.80
C LEU A 226 -23.70 -3.69 12.57
N LYS A 227 -24.89 -4.15 12.17
CA LYS A 227 -26.15 -3.83 12.86
C LYS A 227 -26.18 -4.30 14.31
N VAL A 228 -25.45 -5.37 14.65
CA VAL A 228 -25.37 -5.90 16.02
C VAL A 228 -24.40 -5.08 16.89
N VAL A 229 -23.46 -4.37 16.26
CA VAL A 229 -22.43 -3.59 16.93
C VAL A 229 -22.99 -2.29 17.50
N THR A 230 -23.91 -1.63 16.78
CA THR A 230 -24.42 -0.30 17.14
C THR A 230 -25.04 -0.21 18.54
N PRO A 231 -25.98 -1.09 18.96
CA PRO A 231 -26.58 -0.99 20.28
C PRO A 231 -25.56 -1.18 21.41
N LEU A 232 -24.61 -2.10 21.23
CA LEU A 232 -23.52 -2.34 22.18
C LEU A 232 -22.66 -1.10 22.35
N LEU A 233 -22.18 -0.51 21.25
CA LEU A 233 -21.29 0.64 21.31
C LEU A 233 -21.99 1.89 21.85
N ILE A 234 -23.28 2.08 21.56
CA ILE A 234 -24.09 3.14 22.18
C ILE A 234 -24.14 2.99 23.70
N ASP A 235 -24.33 1.77 24.20
CA ASP A 235 -24.43 1.48 25.63
C ASP A 235 -23.10 1.78 26.36
N ILE A 236 -22.00 1.17 25.91
CA ILE A 236 -20.68 1.36 26.56
C ILE A 236 -20.15 2.80 26.44
N GLN A 237 -20.58 3.54 25.40
CA GLN A 237 -20.23 4.95 25.21
C GLN A 237 -21.25 5.92 25.84
N ASN A 238 -22.25 5.43 26.57
CA ASN A 238 -23.31 6.23 27.20
C ASN A 238 -24.04 7.18 26.21
N GLY A 239 -24.23 6.73 24.97
CA GLY A 239 -24.86 7.51 23.90
C GLY A 239 -24.01 8.70 23.40
N LEU A 240 -22.74 8.79 23.79
CA LEU A 240 -21.82 9.83 23.34
C LEU A 240 -21.03 9.37 22.10
N CYS A 241 -20.75 10.33 21.21
CA CYS A 241 -19.87 10.09 20.08
C CYS A 241 -18.45 9.84 20.59
N PHE A 242 -17.85 8.74 20.14
CA PHE A 242 -16.52 8.32 20.60
C PHE A 242 -15.46 9.43 20.44
N TYR A 243 -15.49 10.16 19.31
CA TYR A 243 -14.49 11.18 19.03
C TYR A 243 -14.74 12.49 19.78
N CYS A 244 -15.87 13.15 19.53
CA CYS A 244 -16.11 14.50 20.04
C CYS A 244 -16.74 14.54 21.44
N GLN A 245 -17.11 13.37 22.00
CA GLN A 245 -17.71 13.22 23.34
C GLN A 245 -19.04 13.98 23.53
N LYS A 246 -19.70 14.37 22.43
CA LYS A 246 -21.03 14.99 22.45
C LYS A 246 -22.13 13.94 22.25
N PRO A 247 -23.34 14.17 22.78
CA PRO A 247 -24.46 13.25 22.60
C PRO A 247 -24.75 12.94 21.13
N MET A 248 -25.02 11.67 20.84
CA MET A 248 -25.49 11.22 19.53
C MET A 248 -27.02 11.27 19.46
N ASN A 249 -27.55 11.45 18.26
CA ASN A 249 -29.00 11.39 18.06
C ASN A 249 -29.42 9.93 17.93
N LEU A 250 -30.04 9.39 18.99
CA LEU A 250 -30.50 7.99 19.04
C LEU A 250 -31.95 7.81 18.55
N LYS A 251 -32.59 8.87 18.01
CA LYS A 251 -33.95 8.80 17.47
C LYS A 251 -33.96 8.18 16.07
N ASN A 252 -35.07 7.54 15.71
CA ASN A 252 -35.23 6.70 14.51
C ASN A 252 -34.66 7.29 13.20
N GLU A 253 -34.02 6.43 12.41
CA GLU A 253 -33.47 6.71 11.06
C GLU A 253 -34.47 7.38 10.10
N LYS A 254 -35.77 7.11 10.27
CA LYS A 254 -36.83 7.64 9.40
C LYS A 254 -37.12 9.13 9.61
N GLU A 255 -36.73 9.71 10.75
CA GLU A 255 -37.03 11.10 11.09
C GLU A 255 -35.81 12.02 11.03
N THR A 256 -34.58 11.49 11.05
CA THR A 256 -33.37 12.33 11.07
C THR A 256 -32.21 11.75 10.23
N LYS A 257 -31.54 12.61 9.45
CA LYS A 257 -30.40 12.26 8.57
C LYS A 257 -29.06 12.00 9.30
N LYS A 258 -29.02 11.94 10.63
CA LYS A 258 -27.78 11.90 11.42
C LYS A 258 -27.83 10.84 12.52
N THR A 259 -27.98 9.58 12.13
CA THR A 259 -27.83 8.46 13.07
C THR A 259 -26.35 8.18 13.37
N PRO A 260 -26.05 7.48 14.48
CA PRO A 260 -24.69 7.02 14.77
C PRO A 260 -24.19 6.09 13.68
N GLU A 261 -22.93 6.25 13.29
CA GLU A 261 -22.23 5.34 12.39
C GLU A 261 -21.20 4.53 13.18
N ILE A 262 -20.95 3.30 12.72
CA ILE A 262 -19.86 2.47 13.23
C ILE A 262 -18.62 2.77 12.41
N ASP A 263 -17.57 3.19 13.11
CA ASP A 263 -16.25 3.44 12.53
C ASP A 263 -15.24 2.42 13.04
N HIS A 264 -14.21 2.17 12.24
CA HIS A 264 -13.01 1.47 12.66
C HIS A 264 -12.02 2.50 13.24
N PHE A 265 -11.67 2.34 14.52
CA PHE A 265 -10.75 3.24 15.20
C PHE A 265 -9.40 3.33 14.45
N ILE A 266 -8.76 2.18 14.22
CA ILE A 266 -7.73 2.04 13.19
C ILE A 266 -8.42 1.93 11.83
N PRO A 267 -8.21 2.86 10.88
CA PRO A 267 -8.96 2.90 9.63
C PRO A 267 -8.84 1.61 8.80
N PHE A 268 -9.96 1.16 8.24
CA PHE A 268 -10.02 -0.06 7.41
C PHE A 268 -9.06 -0.01 6.22
N LYS A 269 -8.82 1.18 5.64
CA LYS A 269 -7.84 1.35 4.56
C LYS A 269 -6.41 1.00 4.96
N ARG A 270 -6.06 1.16 6.25
CA ARG A 270 -4.74 0.79 6.78
C ARG A 270 -4.67 -0.65 7.27
N TYR A 271 -5.78 -1.23 7.70
CA TYR A 271 -5.83 -2.59 8.18
C TYR A 271 -7.21 -3.18 7.83
N PRO A 272 -7.34 -3.88 6.69
CA PRO A 272 -8.62 -4.29 6.11
C PRO A 272 -9.18 -5.58 6.75
N ASN A 273 -9.17 -5.64 8.08
CA ASN A 273 -9.62 -6.78 8.87
C ASN A 273 -10.59 -6.30 9.96
N ASP A 274 -11.77 -6.92 10.01
CA ASP A 274 -12.80 -6.61 11.01
C ASP A 274 -12.46 -7.25 12.37
N LEU A 275 -11.78 -6.49 13.23
CA LEU A 275 -11.60 -6.83 14.64
C LEU A 275 -12.68 -6.16 15.48
N ALA A 276 -13.42 -6.96 16.26
CA ALA A 276 -14.54 -6.46 17.06
C ALA A 276 -14.16 -5.31 17.99
N HIS A 277 -13.00 -5.40 18.63
CA HIS A 277 -12.50 -4.38 19.55
C HIS A 277 -12.04 -3.08 18.86
N ASN A 278 -11.88 -3.08 17.53
CA ASN A 278 -11.51 -1.89 16.76
C ASN A 278 -12.72 -1.01 16.41
N PHE A 279 -13.95 -1.44 16.71
CA PHE A 279 -15.14 -0.64 16.40
C PHE A 279 -15.45 0.42 17.45
N VAL A 280 -15.89 1.59 17.00
CA VAL A 280 -16.41 2.69 17.82
C VAL A 280 -17.66 3.28 17.19
N ALA A 281 -18.60 3.79 17.99
CA ALA A 281 -19.77 4.52 17.48
C ALA A 281 -19.48 6.03 17.45
N ALA A 282 -19.74 6.67 16.32
CA ALA A 282 -19.44 8.08 16.13
C ALA A 282 -20.58 8.82 15.40
N HIS A 283 -20.58 10.15 15.50
CA HIS A 283 -21.36 10.98 14.57
C HIS A 283 -20.84 10.77 13.14
N ALA A 284 -21.76 10.72 12.18
CA ALA A 284 -21.43 10.70 10.75
C ALA A 284 -20.46 11.85 10.35
N ASP A 285 -20.65 13.05 10.89
CA ASP A 285 -19.78 14.20 10.59
C ASP A 285 -18.34 14.00 11.14
N CYS A 286 -18.19 13.36 12.30
CA CYS A 286 -16.87 13.07 12.88
C CYS A 286 -16.18 11.96 12.08
N ASN A 287 -16.91 10.88 11.80
CA ASN A 287 -16.45 9.74 11.02
C ASN A 287 -15.94 10.17 9.62
N ASN A 288 -16.79 10.89 8.88
CA ASN A 288 -16.46 11.39 7.53
C ASN A 288 -15.36 12.46 7.52
N ASN A 289 -15.04 13.06 8.66
CA ASN A 289 -13.93 13.99 8.78
C ASN A 289 -12.61 13.30 9.16
N LYS A 290 -12.66 12.26 10.01
CA LYS A 290 -11.51 11.39 10.29
C LYS A 290 -11.09 10.59 9.06
N ARG A 291 -12.04 9.99 8.33
CA ARG A 291 -11.77 9.14 7.15
C ARG A 291 -10.65 8.12 7.41
N ASP A 292 -9.61 8.17 6.57
CA ASP A 292 -8.46 7.30 6.56
C ASP A 292 -7.34 7.76 7.53
N HIS A 293 -7.53 8.87 8.26
CA HIS A 293 -6.54 9.37 9.20
C HIS A 293 -6.56 8.55 10.51
N LEU A 294 -5.38 8.31 11.07
CA LEU A 294 -5.27 7.90 12.47
C LEU A 294 -5.77 9.02 13.37
N ALA A 295 -6.50 8.66 14.42
CA ALA A 295 -6.91 9.62 15.44
C ALA A 295 -5.70 10.06 16.30
N ALA A 296 -5.81 11.20 16.96
CA ALA A 296 -4.81 11.71 17.90
C ALA A 296 -4.65 10.80 19.14
N PHE A 297 -3.54 10.95 19.86
CA PHE A 297 -3.22 10.11 21.01
C PHE A 297 -4.32 10.13 22.08
N ALA A 298 -4.92 11.28 22.35
CA ALA A 298 -6.04 11.39 23.29
C ALA A 298 -7.26 10.51 22.90
N HIS A 299 -7.49 10.27 21.62
CA HIS A 299 -8.53 9.35 21.16
C HIS A 299 -8.08 7.89 21.30
N ARG A 300 -6.80 7.61 21.07
CA ARG A 300 -6.20 6.29 21.26
C ARG A 300 -6.24 5.85 22.72
N ASP A 301 -5.86 6.73 23.64
CA ASP A 301 -5.86 6.43 25.07
C ASP A 301 -7.29 6.09 25.54
N ARG A 302 -8.28 6.88 25.09
CA ARG A 302 -9.69 6.59 25.33
C ARG A 302 -10.14 5.26 24.71
N TRP A 303 -9.67 4.93 23.51
CA TRP A 303 -10.02 3.68 22.84
C TRP A 303 -9.42 2.48 23.58
N LEU A 304 -8.15 2.60 24.01
CA LEU A 304 -7.46 1.59 24.82
C LEU A 304 -8.23 1.34 26.12
N GLU A 305 -8.53 2.41 26.86
CA GLU A 305 -9.27 2.34 28.12
C GLU A 305 -10.69 1.75 27.91
N GLN A 306 -11.46 2.28 26.97
CA GLN A 306 -12.84 1.83 26.76
C GLN A 306 -12.91 0.40 26.21
N ASN A 307 -12.25 0.13 25.08
CA ASN A 307 -12.47 -1.09 24.30
C ASN A 307 -11.56 -2.24 24.75
N LEU A 308 -10.34 -1.95 25.20
CA LEU A 308 -9.33 -2.98 25.48
C LEU A 308 -9.08 -3.21 26.97
N ASP A 309 -9.50 -2.29 27.83
CA ASP A 309 -9.43 -2.44 29.28
C ASP A 309 -10.84 -2.66 29.88
N ILE A 310 -11.65 -1.61 30.00
CA ILE A 310 -12.93 -1.62 30.73
C ILE A 310 -13.96 -2.58 30.11
N HIS A 311 -14.22 -2.46 28.80
CA HIS A 311 -15.27 -3.24 28.12
C HIS A 311 -14.74 -4.43 27.31
N LYS A 312 -13.47 -4.82 27.48
CA LYS A 312 -12.84 -5.93 26.72
C LYS A 312 -13.68 -7.20 26.71
N ALA A 313 -14.13 -7.64 27.88
CA ALA A 313 -14.92 -8.86 28.04
C ALA A 313 -16.34 -8.72 27.46
N GLU A 314 -16.97 -7.56 27.65
CA GLU A 314 -18.32 -7.30 27.14
C GLU A 314 -18.35 -7.32 25.61
N ILE A 315 -17.39 -6.64 24.98
CA ILE A 315 -17.22 -6.62 23.52
C ILE A 315 -17.00 -8.04 22.99
N THR A 316 -16.07 -8.79 23.59
CA THR A 316 -15.82 -10.19 23.20
C THR A 316 -17.08 -11.04 23.31
N ASN A 317 -17.75 -11.03 24.45
CA ASN A 317 -18.88 -11.92 24.72
C ASN A 317 -20.07 -11.65 23.79
N LYS A 318 -20.36 -10.38 23.49
CA LYS A 318 -21.49 -9.98 22.62
C LYS A 318 -21.15 -10.12 21.13
N LEU A 319 -19.92 -9.85 20.71
CA LEU A 319 -19.56 -9.80 19.29
C LEU A 319 -18.89 -11.06 18.74
N GLN A 320 -18.37 -11.97 19.57
CA GLN A 320 -17.74 -13.22 19.13
C GLN A 320 -18.57 -14.08 18.15
N PRO A 321 -19.93 -14.10 18.18
CA PRO A 321 -20.68 -14.90 17.22
C PRO A 321 -20.62 -14.31 15.80
N TYR A 322 -20.25 -13.04 15.66
CA TYR A 322 -20.32 -12.26 14.43
C TYR A 322 -18.93 -11.86 13.92
N PHE A 323 -18.02 -11.49 14.83
CA PHE A 323 -16.72 -10.91 14.54
C PHE A 323 -15.59 -11.67 15.24
N TYR A 324 -14.39 -11.63 14.65
CA TYR A 324 -13.20 -12.10 15.32
C TYR A 324 -12.86 -11.15 16.47
N CYS A 325 -12.78 -11.69 17.68
CA CYS A 325 -12.55 -10.94 18.91
C CYS A 325 -11.15 -11.29 19.44
N ASP A 326 -10.22 -10.34 19.34
CA ASP A 326 -8.84 -10.53 19.74
C ASP A 326 -8.25 -9.17 20.14
N ALA A 327 -8.43 -8.84 21.41
CA ALA A 327 -8.04 -7.56 21.98
C ALA A 327 -6.52 -7.34 21.89
N ASP A 328 -5.73 -8.41 22.03
CA ASP A 328 -4.27 -8.32 22.03
C ASP A 328 -3.76 -8.05 20.61
N LYS A 329 -4.42 -8.64 19.60
CA LYS A 329 -4.21 -8.30 18.19
C LYS A 329 -4.64 -6.85 17.88
N SER A 330 -5.79 -6.40 18.37
CA SER A 330 -6.21 -5.00 18.20
C SER A 330 -5.18 -4.03 18.82
N LEU A 331 -4.64 -4.37 19.98
CA LEU A 331 -3.56 -3.61 20.61
C LEU A 331 -2.28 -3.62 19.75
N ALA A 332 -1.86 -4.78 19.25
CA ALA A 332 -0.68 -4.91 18.41
C ALA A 332 -0.77 -4.07 17.12
N VAL A 333 -1.93 -4.12 16.44
CA VAL A 333 -2.21 -3.32 15.24
C VAL A 333 -2.22 -1.83 15.56
N SER A 334 -2.83 -1.42 16.68
CA SER A 334 -2.80 -0.02 17.15
C SER A 334 -1.36 0.43 17.42
N ASN A 335 -0.56 -0.37 18.12
CA ASN A 335 0.84 -0.06 18.41
C ASN A 335 1.66 0.09 17.13
N TRP A 336 1.52 -0.84 16.18
CA TRP A 336 2.16 -0.75 14.87
C TRP A 336 1.76 0.52 14.12
N ALA A 337 0.46 0.79 14.02
CA ALA A 337 -0.05 1.91 13.23
C ALA A 337 0.50 3.26 13.72
N TYR A 338 0.55 3.45 15.03
CA TYR A 338 1.08 4.67 15.66
C TYR A 338 2.60 4.70 15.64
N GLN A 339 3.30 3.58 15.80
CA GLN A 339 4.75 3.52 15.65
C GLN A 339 5.20 3.96 14.23
N VAL A 340 4.50 3.50 13.20
CA VAL A 340 4.77 3.94 11.82
C VAL A 340 4.51 5.45 11.68
N ALA A 341 3.40 5.95 12.22
CA ALA A 341 3.05 7.36 12.19
C ALA A 341 4.09 8.24 12.89
N GLU A 342 4.60 7.82 14.05
CA GLU A 342 5.69 8.50 14.76
C GLU A 342 6.98 8.52 13.92
N SER A 343 7.35 7.38 13.32
CA SER A 343 8.56 7.26 12.51
C SER A 343 8.56 8.14 11.25
N SER A 344 7.38 8.43 10.71
CA SER A 344 7.19 9.31 9.55
C SER A 344 6.73 10.72 9.91
N SER A 345 6.62 11.04 11.22
CA SER A 345 6.10 12.33 11.70
C SER A 345 4.73 12.69 11.11
N ALA A 346 3.86 11.68 10.94
CA ALA A 346 2.55 11.82 10.32
C ALA A 346 1.62 12.72 11.15
N LYS A 347 0.59 13.28 10.48
CA LYS A 347 -0.46 14.07 11.13
C LYS A 347 -1.56 13.15 11.66
N LEU A 348 -1.83 13.23 12.96
CA LEU A 348 -2.90 12.54 13.65
C LEU A 348 -4.11 13.47 13.81
N TRP A 349 -5.30 12.94 13.56
CA TRP A 349 -6.54 13.70 13.54
C TRP A 349 -7.06 14.00 14.95
N LEU A 350 -7.17 15.30 15.27
CA LEU A 350 -7.76 15.78 16.54
C LEU A 350 -9.25 16.12 16.40
N GLY A 351 -9.67 16.53 15.20
CA GLY A 351 -11.01 17.02 14.95
C GLY A 351 -11.10 17.75 13.61
N LYS A 352 -12.25 18.39 13.35
CA LYS A 352 -12.48 19.13 12.11
C LYS A 352 -11.38 20.16 11.85
N ASN A 353 -10.60 19.92 10.79
CA ASN A 353 -9.47 20.75 10.36
C ASN A 353 -8.37 20.91 11.42
N SER A 354 -8.26 19.99 12.37
CA SER A 354 -7.27 20.03 13.45
C SER A 354 -6.49 18.72 13.49
N PHE A 355 -5.17 18.84 13.50
CA PHE A 355 -4.24 17.72 13.53
C PHE A 355 -3.09 18.02 14.49
N GLU A 356 -2.59 16.98 15.14
CA GLU A 356 -1.31 17.01 15.84
C GLU A 356 -0.27 16.19 15.08
N GLN A 357 1.00 16.44 15.34
CA GLN A 357 2.08 15.63 14.79
C GLN A 357 2.30 14.42 15.70
N ALA A 358 2.47 13.23 15.11
CA ALA A 358 2.95 12.07 15.84
C ALA A 358 4.38 12.36 16.33
N LYS A 359 4.54 12.56 17.63
CA LYS A 359 5.85 12.82 18.24
C LYS A 359 6.51 11.47 18.55
N PRO A 360 7.80 11.29 18.24
CA PRO A 360 8.51 10.06 18.60
C PRO A 360 8.46 9.82 20.11
N THR A 361 8.07 8.62 20.53
CA THR A 361 8.30 8.18 21.90
C THR A 361 9.78 7.80 22.02
N ALA A 362 10.57 8.73 22.57
CA ALA A 362 12.03 8.75 22.76
C ALA A 362 12.83 9.57 21.74
N GLU A 363 13.73 10.40 22.26
CA GLU A 363 14.82 11.01 21.51
C GLU A 363 15.55 9.91 20.74
N LEU A 364 15.60 10.05 19.41
CA LEU A 364 16.49 9.27 18.56
C LEU A 364 17.86 9.20 19.24
N PHE A 365 18.32 7.97 19.50
CA PHE A 365 19.67 7.64 19.98
C PHE A 365 20.69 8.72 19.59
N THR A 366 21.07 9.57 20.55
CA THR A 366 22.29 10.34 20.42
C THR A 366 23.44 9.35 20.61
N PHE A 367 24.13 9.03 19.53
CA PHE A 367 25.34 8.23 19.61
C PHE A 367 26.39 9.00 20.44
N PRO A 368 27.04 8.39 21.43
CA PRO A 368 28.19 9.00 22.06
C PRO A 368 29.27 9.18 21.00
N ASN A 369 29.69 10.43 20.76
CA ASN A 369 30.85 10.72 19.92
C ASN A 369 32.05 9.94 20.45
N ALA A 370 32.60 9.05 19.62
CA ALA A 370 33.90 8.47 19.88
C ALA A 370 34.95 9.60 19.91
N PRO A 371 35.94 9.56 20.81
CA PRO A 371 36.96 10.60 20.91
C PRO A 371 37.77 10.64 19.62
N GLN A 372 37.78 11.77 18.93
CA GLN A 372 38.71 12.02 17.83
C GLN A 372 40.12 12.27 18.39
N PRO A 373 41.19 11.77 17.73
CA PRO A 373 42.56 12.12 18.08
C PRO A 373 42.81 13.60 17.81
N GLU A 374 43.36 14.28 18.81
CA GLU A 374 43.80 15.67 18.75
C GLU A 374 44.82 15.90 17.62
N LEU A 375 44.56 16.91 16.79
CA LEU A 375 45.59 17.56 16.00
C LEU A 375 45.59 19.05 16.33
N ASN A 376 46.79 19.50 16.72
CA ASN A 376 47.13 20.75 17.37
C ASN A 376 46.54 22.02 16.74
N GLN A 377 46.09 22.89 17.65
CA GLN A 377 45.75 24.29 17.41
C GLN A 377 46.97 25.08 16.89
N VAL A 378 46.76 25.93 15.89
CA VAL A 378 47.48 27.20 15.76
C VAL A 378 46.50 28.32 15.38
N ALA A 379 46.43 29.29 16.29
CA ALA A 379 45.84 30.63 16.35
C ALA A 379 45.02 31.22 15.16
N GLU A 380 43.92 31.88 15.56
CA GLU A 380 43.01 32.73 14.78
C GLU A 380 43.69 33.97 14.15
N PRO A 381 43.01 34.65 13.19
CA PRO A 381 42.20 35.78 13.63
C PRO A 381 40.79 35.82 13.02
N ALA A 382 39.85 36.28 13.85
CA ALA A 382 38.44 36.46 13.55
C ALA A 382 38.20 37.40 12.35
N VAL A 383 37.47 36.90 11.35
CA VAL A 383 36.66 37.71 10.43
C VAL A 383 35.32 37.02 10.23
N SER A 384 34.27 37.69 10.69
CA SER A 384 32.86 37.35 10.45
C SER A 384 32.55 37.35 8.95
N LEU A 385 32.23 36.19 8.37
CA LEU A 385 31.52 36.08 7.10
C LEU A 385 30.46 34.98 7.20
N LYS A 386 29.30 35.28 6.62
CA LYS A 386 28.00 34.62 6.74
C LYS A 386 28.00 33.15 6.31
N SER A 387 27.09 32.39 6.91
CA SER A 387 26.63 31.05 6.55
C SER A 387 26.38 30.85 5.04
N VAL A 388 26.83 29.71 4.51
CA VAL A 388 26.54 29.14 3.17
C VAL A 388 26.61 27.61 3.34
N ASP A 389 25.68 26.74 2.94
CA ASP A 389 24.38 26.85 2.26
C ASP A 389 23.54 25.61 2.65
N GLU A 390 22.24 25.79 2.88
CA GLU A 390 21.27 24.70 2.71
C GLU A 390 21.07 24.51 1.21
N ALA A 391 21.50 23.37 0.66
CA ALA A 391 21.30 23.06 -0.76
C ALA A 391 19.80 23.06 -1.09
N LEU A 392 19.38 23.87 -2.07
CA LEU A 392 18.02 23.91 -2.59
C LEU A 392 17.63 22.53 -3.12
N LYS A 393 16.43 22.04 -2.77
CA LYS A 393 15.93 20.73 -3.24
C LYS A 393 14.80 20.89 -4.25
N LEU A 394 14.77 20.02 -5.26
CA LEU A 394 13.74 19.99 -6.30
C LEU A 394 12.94 18.68 -6.26
N PRO A 395 11.63 18.72 -6.53
CA PRO A 395 10.81 17.55 -6.82
C PRO A 395 11.47 16.63 -7.85
N TYR A 396 11.46 15.32 -7.60
CA TYR A 396 11.96 14.29 -8.49
C TYR A 396 10.88 13.26 -8.80
N PHE A 397 10.78 12.90 -10.07
CA PHE A 397 9.84 11.92 -10.57
C PHE A 397 10.57 10.83 -11.36
N PRO A 398 10.20 9.54 -11.21
CA PRO A 398 10.87 8.47 -11.94
C PRO A 398 10.74 8.58 -13.46
N ASN A 399 9.68 9.21 -13.98
CA ASN A 399 9.53 9.52 -15.40
C ASN A 399 8.57 10.71 -15.62
N ILE A 400 8.53 11.17 -16.87
CA ILE A 400 7.69 12.30 -17.32
C ILE A 400 6.18 12.03 -17.12
N LYS A 401 5.71 10.77 -17.25
CA LYS A 401 4.30 10.38 -17.03
C LYS A 401 3.89 10.66 -15.59
N ILE A 402 4.70 10.24 -14.62
CA ILE A 402 4.44 10.44 -13.19
C ILE A 402 4.46 11.93 -12.84
N ALA A 403 5.45 12.67 -13.36
CA ALA A 403 5.52 14.11 -13.17
C ALA A 403 4.23 14.81 -13.65
N CYS A 404 3.74 14.46 -14.84
CA CYS A 404 2.50 15.04 -15.38
C CYS A 404 1.27 14.70 -14.53
N GLY A 405 1.12 13.44 -14.13
CA GLY A 405 0.02 12.99 -13.27
C GLY A 405 -0.03 13.78 -11.95
N HIS A 406 1.13 13.97 -11.32
CA HIS A 406 1.28 14.77 -10.11
C HIS A 406 0.81 16.23 -10.31
N PHE A 407 1.27 16.91 -11.37
CA PHE A 407 0.88 18.30 -11.63
C PHE A 407 -0.59 18.47 -12.03
N LYS A 408 -1.24 17.41 -12.56
CA LYS A 408 -2.68 17.42 -12.86
C LYS A 408 -3.55 17.28 -11.61
N THR A 409 -3.17 16.42 -10.67
CA THR A 409 -3.99 16.11 -9.49
C THR A 409 -3.70 17.03 -8.31
N GLY A 410 -2.56 17.73 -8.31
CA GLY A 410 -2.14 18.60 -7.21
C GLY A 410 -1.70 17.84 -5.97
N ASP A 411 -1.40 16.55 -6.09
CA ASP A 411 -1.06 15.65 -4.99
C ASP A 411 0.44 15.67 -4.66
N SER A 412 0.82 16.28 -3.54
CA SER A 412 2.23 16.43 -3.10
C SER A 412 2.71 15.41 -2.07
N SER A 413 1.93 14.36 -1.81
CA SER A 413 2.17 13.50 -0.65
C SER A 413 3.31 12.47 -0.79
N ASP A 414 3.79 12.18 -2.01
CA ASP A 414 4.80 11.15 -2.28
C ASP A 414 5.96 11.61 -3.22
N VAL A 415 6.26 12.91 -3.24
CA VAL A 415 7.33 13.45 -4.10
C VAL A 415 8.70 13.26 -3.45
N GLU A 416 9.57 12.50 -4.11
CA GLU A 416 11.00 12.47 -3.74
C GLU A 416 11.66 13.80 -4.08
N TYR A 417 12.67 14.20 -3.31
CA TYR A 417 13.41 15.45 -3.54
C TYR A 417 14.89 15.15 -3.75
N LEU A 418 15.47 15.71 -4.80
CA LEU A 418 16.91 15.67 -5.07
C LEU A 418 17.50 17.07 -4.93
N ASP A 419 18.80 17.13 -4.62
CA ASP A 419 19.52 18.40 -4.57
C ASP A 419 19.51 19.05 -5.96
N ALA A 420 19.29 20.37 -5.97
CA ALA A 420 19.27 21.16 -7.18
C ALA A 420 20.62 21.02 -7.91
N PRO A 421 20.62 20.72 -9.22
CA PRO A 421 21.85 20.54 -9.96
C PRO A 421 22.70 21.82 -9.95
N LEU A 422 23.98 21.67 -9.60
CA LEU A 422 24.94 22.78 -9.55
C LEU A 422 25.06 23.42 -10.94
N GLY A 423 25.05 24.75 -11.01
CA GLY A 423 25.19 25.50 -12.25
C GLY A 423 23.89 25.73 -13.05
N ALA A 424 22.73 25.27 -12.57
CA ALA A 424 21.44 25.43 -13.26
C ALA A 424 20.82 26.84 -13.19
N GLY A 425 21.50 27.81 -12.57
CA GLY A 425 20.99 29.16 -12.35
C GLY A 425 19.98 29.24 -11.20
N LYS A 426 19.10 30.25 -11.23
CA LYS A 426 18.08 30.46 -10.19
C LYS A 426 16.92 29.49 -10.38
N LEU A 427 16.79 28.52 -9.48
CA LEU A 427 15.73 27.52 -9.51
C LEU A 427 14.63 27.84 -8.49
N ASP A 428 13.42 27.38 -8.80
CA ASP A 428 12.20 27.58 -8.00
C ASP A 428 11.50 26.22 -7.88
N PRO A 429 11.46 25.60 -6.68
CA PRO A 429 10.89 24.28 -6.47
C PRO A 429 9.40 24.14 -6.82
N ASN A 430 8.68 25.25 -6.96
CA ASN A 430 7.26 25.21 -7.34
C ASN A 430 7.03 25.02 -8.83
N VAL A 431 8.05 25.28 -9.66
CA VAL A 431 7.96 25.17 -11.13
C VAL A 431 9.09 24.35 -11.74
N HIS A 432 10.17 24.10 -11.00
CA HIS A 432 11.28 23.26 -11.45
C HIS A 432 11.21 21.89 -10.81
N PHE A 433 11.44 20.87 -11.61
CA PHE A 433 11.45 19.49 -11.17
C PHE A 433 12.41 18.65 -11.99
N LEU A 434 12.70 17.46 -11.49
CA LEU A 434 13.59 16.48 -12.09
C LEU A 434 12.79 15.27 -12.54
N ALA A 435 13.07 14.75 -13.73
CA ALA A 435 12.48 13.49 -14.19
C ALA A 435 13.48 12.69 -15.03
N ARG A 436 13.38 11.36 -15.05
CA ARG A 436 14.20 10.55 -15.98
C ARG A 436 13.60 10.50 -17.38
N ALA A 437 14.47 10.63 -18.37
CA ALA A 437 14.17 10.31 -19.75
C ALA A 437 13.88 8.81 -19.90
N SER A 438 12.97 8.48 -20.81
CA SER A 438 12.68 7.09 -21.17
C SER A 438 12.50 6.96 -22.69
N GLY A 439 13.13 5.95 -23.27
CA GLY A 439 13.13 5.67 -24.70
C GLY A 439 14.20 6.43 -25.50
N ASN A 440 14.21 6.19 -26.80
CA ASN A 440 15.32 6.57 -27.69
C ASN A 440 14.99 7.73 -28.65
N SER A 441 13.83 8.38 -28.53
CA SER A 441 13.43 9.42 -29.50
C SER A 441 14.31 10.67 -29.49
N MET A 442 15.09 10.88 -28.43
CA MET A 442 15.91 12.08 -28.24
C MET A 442 17.42 11.78 -28.18
N ASN A 443 17.85 10.56 -28.51
CA ASN A 443 19.26 10.15 -28.40
C ASN A 443 20.14 10.54 -29.61
N GLY A 444 19.66 11.45 -30.46
CA GLY A 444 20.37 11.90 -31.67
C GLY A 444 20.85 13.35 -31.62
N GLY A 445 21.60 13.78 -32.63
CA GLY A 445 22.08 15.16 -32.76
C GLY A 445 23.32 15.50 -31.90
N LYS A 446 23.60 16.81 -31.74
CA LYS A 446 24.83 17.31 -31.07
C LYS A 446 24.80 17.20 -29.54
N HIS A 447 23.61 17.13 -28.96
CA HIS A 447 23.36 17.03 -27.51
C HIS A 447 22.29 15.96 -27.28
N PRO A 448 22.67 14.67 -27.36
CA PRO A 448 21.72 13.58 -27.23
C PRO A 448 21.18 13.50 -25.80
N ILE A 449 19.91 13.14 -25.68
CA ILE A 449 19.26 12.76 -24.43
C ILE A 449 19.07 11.25 -24.45
N LEU A 450 19.78 10.55 -23.59
CA LEU A 450 19.80 9.09 -23.52
C LEU A 450 18.69 8.56 -22.59
N ASP A 451 18.30 7.31 -22.80
CA ASP A 451 17.40 6.61 -21.89
C ASP A 451 18.01 6.58 -20.48
N GLY A 452 17.22 6.98 -19.48
CA GLY A 452 17.65 7.08 -18.08
C GLY A 452 18.28 8.41 -17.67
N ASP A 453 18.59 9.32 -18.60
CA ASP A 453 19.17 10.64 -18.28
C ASP A 453 18.27 11.44 -17.33
N LEU A 454 18.88 12.13 -16.36
CA LEU A 454 18.15 12.98 -15.44
C LEU A 454 17.90 14.35 -16.08
N LEU A 455 16.64 14.75 -16.19
CA LEU A 455 16.23 15.97 -16.87
C LEU A 455 15.80 17.02 -15.84
N LEU A 456 16.33 18.24 -15.95
CA LEU A 456 15.77 19.41 -15.28
C LEU A 456 14.70 20.04 -16.17
N LEU A 457 13.47 20.05 -15.68
CA LEU A 457 12.28 20.52 -16.38
C LEU A 457 11.67 21.72 -15.64
N GLU A 458 11.08 22.63 -16.40
CA GLU A 458 10.33 23.78 -15.89
C GLU A 458 8.88 23.71 -16.38
N LEU A 459 7.92 23.79 -15.45
CA LEU A 459 6.49 23.78 -15.73
C LEU A 459 6.09 24.99 -16.59
N ILE A 460 5.30 24.75 -17.62
CA ILE A 460 4.74 25.80 -18.48
C ILE A 460 3.42 26.27 -17.86
N THR A 461 3.44 27.42 -17.19
CA THR A 461 2.26 28.09 -16.63
C THR A 461 1.78 29.23 -17.53
N SER A 462 0.54 29.71 -17.32
CA SER A 462 -0.07 30.78 -18.12
C SER A 462 0.72 32.10 -18.09
N ASP A 463 1.46 32.37 -17.02
CA ASP A 463 2.34 33.53 -16.83
C ASP A 463 3.78 33.29 -17.31
N ARG A 464 4.17 32.04 -17.61
CA ARG A 464 5.55 31.66 -18.02
C ARG A 464 5.60 30.90 -19.34
N ALA A 465 4.60 31.04 -20.21
CA ALA A 465 4.53 30.31 -21.47
C ALA A 465 5.66 30.67 -22.47
N GLY A 466 6.03 31.95 -22.56
CA GLY A 466 7.13 32.42 -23.43
C GLY A 466 7.05 31.90 -24.89
N SER A 467 8.14 32.01 -25.64
CA SER A 467 8.25 31.32 -26.93
C SER A 467 8.72 29.88 -26.72
N LEU A 468 7.98 28.92 -27.27
CA LEU A 468 8.37 27.50 -27.31
C LEU A 468 9.19 27.14 -28.57
N ARG A 469 9.36 28.09 -29.50
CA ARG A 469 10.05 27.84 -30.77
C ARG A 469 11.52 27.46 -30.54
N GLY A 470 11.91 26.30 -31.05
CA GLY A 470 13.26 25.75 -30.96
C GLY A 470 13.57 25.04 -29.64
N GLN A 471 12.63 24.99 -28.70
CA GLN A 471 12.82 24.36 -27.39
C GLN A 471 12.38 22.90 -27.39
N ILE A 472 12.97 22.12 -26.50
CA ILE A 472 12.53 20.74 -26.21
C ILE A 472 11.49 20.81 -25.09
N VAL A 473 10.32 20.22 -25.31
CA VAL A 473 9.19 20.26 -24.37
C VAL A 473 8.61 18.88 -24.15
N ALA A 474 8.08 18.67 -22.94
CA ALA A 474 7.29 17.51 -22.57
C ALA A 474 5.83 17.73 -22.97
N ILE A 475 5.30 16.75 -23.68
CA ILE A 475 3.98 16.77 -24.30
C ILE A 475 3.22 15.56 -23.80
N GLU A 476 1.98 15.80 -23.43
CA GLU A 476 1.01 14.77 -23.15
C GLU A 476 0.05 14.66 -24.33
N ARG A 477 -0.35 13.43 -24.67
CA ARG A 477 -1.36 13.14 -25.68
C ARG A 477 -2.46 12.28 -25.06
N ASP A 478 -3.70 12.70 -25.23
CA ASP A 478 -4.86 11.95 -24.75
C ASP A 478 -5.12 10.73 -25.66
N ASP A 479 -5.21 9.52 -25.07
CA ASP A 479 -5.67 8.30 -25.76
C ASP A 479 -7.07 7.90 -25.28
N ILE A 480 -7.80 7.19 -26.14
CA ILE A 480 -9.20 6.77 -25.99
C ILE A 480 -9.38 5.81 -24.80
N SER A 481 -8.29 5.19 -24.34
CA SER A 481 -8.22 4.27 -23.19
C SER A 481 -8.08 4.96 -21.82
N GLY A 482 -7.78 6.27 -21.79
CA GLY A 482 -7.50 7.02 -20.55
C GLY A 482 -6.05 6.92 -20.06
N ASP A 483 -5.19 6.13 -20.72
CA ASP A 483 -3.75 6.10 -20.49
C ASP A 483 -3.04 7.13 -21.39
N GLY A 484 -2.78 8.33 -20.86
CA GLY A 484 -2.06 9.38 -21.61
C GLY A 484 -0.68 8.93 -22.09
N GLN A 485 -0.33 9.28 -23.34
CA GLN A 485 1.00 9.06 -23.90
C GLN A 485 1.88 10.30 -23.69
N TYR A 486 3.14 10.11 -23.28
CA TYR A 486 4.05 11.21 -22.96
C TYR A 486 5.28 11.22 -23.87
N LEU A 487 5.59 12.39 -24.42
CA LEU A 487 6.62 12.57 -25.44
C LEU A 487 7.52 13.76 -25.08
N LEU A 488 8.82 13.64 -25.36
CA LEU A 488 9.75 14.75 -25.34
C LEU A 488 10.12 15.10 -26.80
N ARG A 489 9.84 16.33 -27.25
CA ARG A 489 10.06 16.74 -28.66
C ARG A 489 10.56 18.17 -28.75
N LYS A 490 11.33 18.46 -29.80
CA LYS A 490 11.69 19.82 -30.18
C LYS A 490 10.53 20.45 -30.97
N VAL A 491 10.10 21.64 -30.56
CA VAL A 491 9.00 22.37 -31.21
C VAL A 491 9.55 23.36 -32.23
N ASN A 492 9.12 23.26 -33.49
CA ASN A 492 9.34 24.32 -34.47
C ASN A 492 7.99 24.87 -34.96
N LYS A 493 7.97 26.16 -35.32
CA LYS A 493 6.79 26.80 -35.91
C LYS A 493 6.97 26.88 -37.42
N LEU A 494 6.04 26.29 -38.15
CA LEU A 494 6.00 26.29 -39.61
C LEU A 494 5.48 27.64 -40.15
N PRO A 495 5.79 28.00 -41.41
CA PRO A 495 5.31 29.24 -42.03
C PRO A 495 3.78 29.36 -42.10
N ASN A 496 3.08 28.23 -42.15
CA ASN A 496 1.61 28.16 -42.17
C ASN A 496 0.97 28.34 -40.78
N GLY A 497 1.77 28.59 -39.73
CA GLY A 497 1.29 28.81 -38.37
C GLY A 497 1.17 27.55 -37.50
N GLN A 498 1.29 26.34 -38.07
CA GLN A 498 1.27 25.09 -37.33
C GLN A 498 2.61 24.84 -36.60
N TYR A 499 2.57 23.98 -35.59
CA TYR A 499 3.77 23.53 -34.88
C TYR A 499 4.11 22.10 -35.28
N GLU A 500 5.38 21.86 -35.61
CA GLU A 500 5.93 20.52 -35.79
C GLU A 500 6.71 20.09 -34.54
N LEU A 501 6.61 18.81 -34.24
CA LEU A 501 7.22 18.13 -33.10
C LEU A 501 8.27 17.16 -33.62
N VAL A 502 9.53 17.54 -33.45
CA VAL A 502 10.68 16.86 -34.05
C VAL A 502 11.43 16.07 -32.98
N ALA A 503 11.62 14.77 -33.23
CA ALA A 503 12.52 13.93 -32.48
C ALA A 503 13.98 14.27 -32.85
N GLN A 504 14.92 14.17 -31.91
CA GLN A 504 16.35 14.33 -32.25
C GLN A 504 16.93 13.08 -32.90
N ASN A 505 16.34 11.91 -32.63
CA ASN A 505 16.67 10.68 -33.32
C ASN A 505 15.98 10.65 -34.70
N PRO A 506 16.73 10.55 -35.82
CA PRO A 506 16.18 10.55 -37.17
C PRO A 506 15.31 9.32 -37.50
N ASP A 507 15.36 8.25 -36.70
CA ASP A 507 14.53 7.06 -36.86
C ASP A 507 13.04 7.29 -36.50
N TYR A 508 12.71 8.46 -35.95
CA TYR A 508 11.37 8.83 -35.52
C TYR A 508 10.80 9.91 -36.44
N GLU A 509 9.56 9.70 -36.89
CA GLU A 509 8.88 10.64 -37.78
C GLU A 509 8.58 11.99 -37.10
N VAL A 510 8.58 13.04 -37.91
CA VAL A 510 8.11 14.38 -37.51
C VAL A 510 6.59 14.35 -37.39
N MET A 511 6.06 14.82 -36.26
CA MET A 511 4.62 14.90 -36.02
C MET A 511 4.15 16.34 -36.13
N ILE A 512 2.93 16.56 -36.63
CA ILE A 512 2.25 17.85 -36.56
C ILE A 512 1.44 17.90 -35.27
N ALA A 513 1.58 18.98 -34.50
CA ALA A 513 0.80 19.16 -33.29
C ALA A 513 -0.69 19.31 -33.62
N ASP A 514 -1.52 18.53 -32.95
CA ASP A 514 -2.99 18.57 -33.04
C ASP A 514 -3.62 18.94 -31.69
N GLU A 515 -4.95 19.01 -31.63
CA GLU A 515 -5.70 19.40 -30.44
C GLU A 515 -5.63 18.35 -29.30
N SER A 516 -5.21 17.12 -29.59
CA SER A 516 -5.04 16.05 -28.58
C SER A 516 -3.73 16.18 -27.79
N MET A 517 -2.85 17.11 -28.19
CA MET A 517 -1.52 17.26 -27.62
C MET A 517 -1.40 18.51 -26.76
N ARG A 518 -0.99 18.33 -25.50
CA ARG A 518 -0.77 19.40 -24.53
C ARG A 518 0.68 19.47 -24.08
N THR A 519 1.32 20.61 -24.32
CA THR A 519 2.63 20.91 -23.71
C THR A 519 2.44 21.27 -22.24
N PHE A 520 3.29 20.74 -21.36
CA PHE A 520 3.18 21.01 -19.92
C PHE A 520 4.51 21.38 -19.24
N ALA A 521 5.65 21.00 -19.81
CA ALA A 521 6.96 21.40 -19.27
C ALA A 521 7.98 21.64 -20.40
N ARG A 522 8.98 22.48 -20.15
CA ARG A 522 10.13 22.71 -21.05
C ARG A 522 11.41 22.14 -20.43
N LEU A 523 12.28 21.57 -21.25
CA LEU A 523 13.60 21.12 -20.82
C LEU A 523 14.54 22.32 -20.61
N LYS A 524 15.20 22.36 -19.46
CA LYS A 524 16.24 23.35 -19.15
C LYS A 524 17.63 22.83 -19.45
N GLN A 525 17.91 21.61 -18.97
CA GLN A 525 19.18 20.94 -19.18
C GLN A 525 19.06 19.44 -18.86
N VAL A 526 19.99 18.65 -19.39
CA VAL A 526 20.31 17.32 -18.87
C VAL A 526 21.27 17.49 -17.71
N VAL A 527 20.98 16.84 -16.59
CA VAL A 527 21.84 16.84 -15.40
C VAL A 527 22.85 15.71 -15.55
N LEU A 528 24.14 16.08 -15.56
CA LEU A 528 25.27 15.15 -15.67
C LEU A 528 25.65 14.55 -14.32
#